data_AF-A0A3S1BXU8-F1
#
_entry.id   AF-A0A3S1BXU8-F1
#
_cell.length_a   1.000
_cell.length_b   1.000
_cell.length_c   1.000
_cell.angle_alpha   90.00
_cell.angle_beta   90.00
_cell.angle_gamma   90.00
#
_symmetry.space_group_name_H-M   'P 1'
#
loop_
_entity.id
_entity.type
_entity.pdbx_description
1 polymer ?
#
loop_
_entity_poly.entity_id
_entity_poly.type
_entity_poly.pdbx_seq_one_letter_code
_entity_poly.pdbx_strand_id
1 'polypeptide(L)'
;DDNTPAVTTPATDATVTPKDGLTRNTDEPKETAVFAPVTLSFQMDLRFEIEFNPGLKDPASDIYQQATKDYETELTNAYRTLPNFKRVVILGFWEGSVGVRYEVEYGALDADSSLPLGVQKMKDELQKVKVELFKLPGVDKSWVNNTFNDAGLSNALVQLTEFGEDVCSHPEICADPVRYQCEKARGLCVHKCSAPGVCPH
;
A
#
# COMPACT_ATOMS: atom_id res chain seq x y z
N ASP A 1 84.78 38.64 -24.90
CA ASP A 1 83.32 38.48 -24.92
C ASP A 1 82.89 37.87 -23.59
N ASP A 2 81.95 38.39 -22.80
CA ASP A 2 81.16 39.61 -22.84
C ASP A 2 80.54 39.77 -21.43
N ASN A 3 80.67 40.98 -20.89
CA ASN A 3 79.76 41.76 -20.04
C ASN A 3 78.72 41.11 -19.06
N THR A 4 78.72 41.60 -17.82
CA THR A 4 77.61 41.64 -16.81
C THR A 4 76.75 42.91 -17.07
N PRO A 5 75.62 43.30 -16.39
CA PRO A 5 74.56 42.67 -15.53
C PRO A 5 73.11 42.97 -16.04
N ALA A 6 72.04 42.54 -15.31
CA ALA A 6 70.93 43.40 -14.79
C ALA A 6 69.64 42.61 -14.40
N VAL A 7 69.11 42.76 -13.16
CA VAL A 7 67.89 43.53 -12.74
C VAL A 7 66.56 42.85 -13.17
N THR A 8 65.56 42.55 -12.33
CA THR A 8 64.61 43.47 -11.67
C THR A 8 63.61 42.66 -10.82
N THR A 9 63.18 43.18 -9.66
CA THR A 9 61.97 42.74 -8.91
C THR A 9 60.78 43.62 -9.30
N PRO A 10 59.54 43.10 -9.24
CA PRO A 10 58.48 43.84 -8.53
C PRO A 10 57.51 42.85 -7.84
N ALA A 11 56.57 43.20 -6.97
CA ALA A 11 56.26 44.29 -6.05
C ALA A 11 54.99 43.79 -5.31
N THR A 12 54.83 44.18 -4.05
CA THR A 12 53.65 43.96 -3.22
C THR A 12 52.41 44.64 -3.82
N ASP A 13 51.26 43.96 -3.83
CA ASP A 13 50.02 44.64 -3.45
C ASP A 13 49.00 43.67 -2.83
N ALA A 14 48.30 44.17 -1.82
CA ALA A 14 47.32 43.46 -1.03
C ALA A 14 45.93 43.56 -1.67
N THR A 15 45.02 42.77 -1.10
CA THR A 15 43.66 43.17 -0.67
C THR A 15 42.51 42.33 -1.25
N VAL A 16 41.61 42.02 -0.32
CA VAL A 16 40.16 41.75 -0.44
C VAL A 16 39.75 40.29 -0.63
N THR A 17 39.49 39.64 0.52
CA THR A 17 38.38 38.70 0.66
C THR A 17 37.06 39.45 0.54
N PRO A 18 36.09 38.97 -0.25
CA PRO A 18 34.70 38.99 0.19
C PRO A 18 34.24 37.57 0.49
N LYS A 19 33.85 37.36 1.75
CA LYS A 19 32.83 36.40 2.13
C LYS A 19 31.54 36.82 1.43
N ASP A 20 31.08 36.01 0.48
CA ASP A 20 29.68 35.84 0.14
C ASP A 20 29.58 34.37 -0.32
N GLY A 21 29.07 33.42 0.47
CA GLY A 21 27.84 33.56 1.23
C GLY A 21 26.63 33.29 0.34
N LEU A 22 26.68 32.27 -0.53
CA LEU A 22 25.47 31.66 -1.09
C LEU A 22 25.59 30.14 -1.05
N THR A 23 25.57 29.56 0.15
CA THR A 23 24.99 28.24 0.33
C THR A 23 23.55 28.33 -0.14
N ARG A 24 23.31 27.97 -1.41
CA ARG A 24 21.98 27.66 -1.91
C ARG A 24 21.53 26.42 -1.16
N ASN A 25 20.90 26.64 -0.01
CA ASN A 25 19.98 25.68 0.56
C ASN A 25 18.84 25.58 -0.45
N THR A 26 19.03 24.72 -1.44
CA THR A 26 17.89 24.14 -2.14
C THR A 26 17.23 23.29 -1.07
N ASP A 27 16.28 23.86 -0.35
CA ASP A 27 15.20 23.07 0.23
C ASP A 27 14.58 22.36 -0.97
N GLU A 28 15.07 21.15 -1.22
CA GLU A 28 14.47 20.22 -2.16
C GLU A 28 13.01 20.12 -1.70
N PRO A 29 12.04 20.54 -2.53
CA PRO A 29 10.64 20.44 -2.16
C PRO A 29 10.42 19.00 -1.77
N LYS A 30 10.03 18.76 -0.51
CA LYS A 30 9.73 17.43 0.00
C LYS A 30 8.61 16.89 -0.88
N GLU A 31 9.01 16.17 -1.91
CA GLU A 31 8.17 15.69 -3.00
C GLU A 31 7.18 14.71 -2.38
N THR A 32 6.02 15.22 -2.01
CA THR A 32 5.01 14.44 -1.32
C THR A 32 4.25 13.75 -2.43
N ALA A 33 4.57 12.48 -2.67
CA ALA A 33 3.91 11.70 -3.70
C ALA A 33 2.41 11.64 -3.39
N VAL A 34 1.61 12.33 -4.22
CA VAL A 34 0.15 12.34 -4.06
C VAL A 34 -0.43 11.16 -4.81
N PHE A 35 -0.47 10.02 -4.15
CA PHE A 35 -1.11 8.84 -4.68
C PHE A 35 -2.63 8.91 -4.57
N ALA A 36 -3.32 8.36 -5.57
CA ALA A 36 -4.74 8.07 -5.44
C ALA A 36 -4.96 6.90 -4.46
N PRO A 37 -6.14 6.81 -3.82
CA PRO A 37 -6.47 5.67 -2.98
C PRO A 37 -6.62 4.41 -3.85
N VAL A 38 -5.57 3.59 -3.92
CA VAL A 38 -5.65 2.27 -4.56
C VAL A 38 -6.21 1.26 -3.57
N THR A 39 -7.23 0.52 -4.00
CA THR A 39 -7.82 -0.58 -3.23
C THR A 39 -7.46 -1.90 -3.88
N LEU A 40 -6.94 -2.83 -3.08
CA LEU A 40 -6.73 -4.23 -3.46
C LEU A 40 -7.74 -5.09 -2.71
N SER A 41 -8.01 -6.27 -3.26
CA SER A 41 -9.01 -7.17 -2.73
C SER A 41 -8.60 -8.63 -2.89
N PHE A 42 -8.70 -9.39 -1.80
CA PHE A 42 -8.41 -10.82 -1.83
C PHE A 42 -9.58 -11.62 -1.30
N GLN A 43 -9.86 -12.72 -1.99
CA GLN A 43 -10.91 -13.65 -1.65
C GLN A 43 -10.45 -14.61 -0.56
N MET A 44 -11.34 -14.88 0.39
CA MET A 44 -11.14 -15.77 1.53
C MET A 44 -12.35 -16.69 1.70
N ASP A 45 -12.11 -17.85 2.28
CA ASP A 45 -13.15 -18.81 2.66
C ASP A 45 -13.02 -19.15 4.14
N LEU A 46 -14.15 -19.14 4.85
CA LEU A 46 -14.30 -19.65 6.21
C LEU A 46 -15.36 -20.73 6.27
N ARG A 47 -15.28 -21.56 7.30
CA ARG A 47 -16.25 -22.61 7.57
C ARG A 47 -16.70 -22.51 9.01
N PHE A 48 -18.00 -22.66 9.22
CA PHE A 48 -18.62 -22.68 10.54
C PHE A 48 -19.30 -24.03 10.75
N GLU A 49 -19.04 -24.69 11.88
CA GLU A 49 -19.59 -25.98 12.32
C GLU A 49 -21.06 -25.87 12.77
N ILE A 50 -21.88 -25.23 11.94
CA ILE A 50 -23.32 -25.09 12.12
C ILE A 50 -24.08 -25.72 10.95
N GLU A 51 -25.33 -26.10 11.19
CA GLU A 51 -26.20 -26.71 10.18
C GLU A 51 -26.45 -25.75 9.01
N PHE A 52 -26.32 -26.26 7.79
CA PHE A 52 -26.53 -25.46 6.59
C PHE A 52 -28.03 -25.28 6.34
N ASN A 53 -28.48 -24.03 6.30
CA ASN A 53 -29.85 -23.71 5.93
C ASN A 53 -29.99 -23.59 4.40
N PRO A 54 -30.89 -24.34 3.75
CA PRO A 54 -31.10 -24.26 2.29
C PRO A 54 -31.43 -22.85 1.76
N GLY A 55 -32.01 -21.97 2.59
CA GLY A 55 -32.24 -20.57 2.24
C GLY A 55 -30.96 -19.80 1.89
N LEU A 56 -29.80 -20.23 2.42
CA LEU A 56 -28.48 -19.65 2.08
C LEU A 56 -28.04 -19.91 0.63
N LYS A 57 -28.80 -20.70 -0.15
CA LYS A 57 -28.58 -20.87 -1.59
C LYS A 57 -29.26 -19.81 -2.44
N ASP A 58 -30.20 -19.06 -1.86
CA ASP A 58 -31.00 -18.06 -2.57
C ASP A 58 -30.69 -16.64 -2.06
N PRO A 59 -29.95 -15.82 -2.84
CA PRO A 59 -29.66 -14.42 -2.50
C PRO A 59 -30.89 -13.54 -2.29
N ALA A 60 -32.05 -13.92 -2.84
CA ALA A 60 -33.29 -13.19 -2.65
C ALA A 60 -34.00 -13.52 -1.34
N SER A 61 -33.60 -14.60 -0.64
CA SER A 61 -34.23 -15.01 0.61
C SER A 61 -33.85 -14.12 1.79
N ASP A 62 -34.78 -13.95 2.74
CA ASP A 62 -34.53 -13.22 3.98
C ASP A 62 -33.38 -13.85 4.78
N ILE A 63 -33.26 -15.18 4.75
CA ILE A 63 -32.22 -15.94 5.46
C ILE A 63 -30.84 -15.58 4.91
N TYR A 64 -30.68 -15.54 3.59
CA TYR A 64 -29.42 -15.15 2.96
C TYR A 64 -29.07 -13.71 3.29
N GLN A 65 -30.00 -12.77 3.11
CA GLN A 65 -29.73 -11.35 3.34
C GLN A 65 -29.38 -11.04 4.79
N GLN A 66 -30.04 -11.71 5.73
CA GLN A 66 -29.72 -11.58 7.15
C GLN A 66 -28.34 -12.17 7.45
N ALA A 67 -28.06 -13.39 6.97
CA ALA A 67 -26.75 -14.02 7.16
C ALA A 67 -25.61 -13.18 6.56
N THR A 68 -25.80 -12.60 5.37
CA THR A 68 -24.83 -11.67 4.76
C THR A 68 -24.49 -10.54 5.71
N LYS A 69 -25.49 -9.84 6.25
CA LYS A 69 -25.27 -8.71 7.17
C LYS A 69 -24.56 -9.14 8.46
N ASP A 70 -24.97 -10.27 9.02
CA ASP A 70 -24.40 -10.78 10.27
C ASP A 70 -22.92 -11.16 10.08
N TYR A 71 -22.60 -11.93 9.03
CA TYR A 71 -21.22 -12.29 8.71
C TYR A 71 -20.37 -11.11 8.25
N GLU A 72 -20.91 -10.15 7.48
CA GLU A 72 -20.17 -8.91 7.16
C GLU A 72 -19.80 -8.15 8.42
N THR A 73 -20.71 -8.07 9.39
CA THR A 73 -20.47 -7.38 10.66
C THR A 73 -19.39 -8.09 11.48
N GLU A 74 -19.51 -9.41 11.64
CA GLU A 74 -18.54 -10.22 12.39
C GLU A 74 -17.15 -10.18 11.76
N LEU A 75 -17.06 -10.38 10.43
CA LEU A 75 -15.79 -10.38 9.72
C LEU A 75 -15.19 -8.98 9.67
N THR A 76 -15.99 -7.93 9.49
CA THR A 76 -15.51 -6.54 9.61
C THR A 76 -14.88 -6.29 10.98
N ASN A 77 -15.48 -6.79 12.06
CA ASN A 77 -14.89 -6.66 13.40
C ASN A 77 -13.58 -7.42 13.55
N ALA A 78 -13.42 -8.57 12.91
CA ALA A 78 -12.17 -9.34 12.92
C ALA A 78 -11.06 -8.67 12.09
N TYR A 79 -11.41 -8.04 10.96
CA TYR A 79 -10.46 -7.42 10.04
C TYR A 79 -10.16 -5.95 10.31
N ARG A 80 -10.92 -5.25 11.18
CA ARG A 80 -10.76 -3.80 11.43
C ARG A 80 -9.37 -3.37 11.91
N THR A 81 -8.57 -4.30 12.43
CA THR A 81 -7.19 -4.02 12.88
C THR A 81 -6.18 -4.06 11.74
N LEU A 82 -6.55 -4.60 10.58
CA LEU A 82 -5.71 -4.65 9.40
C LEU A 82 -5.45 -3.20 8.91
N PRO A 83 -4.19 -2.84 8.61
CA PRO A 83 -3.87 -1.51 8.11
C PRO A 83 -4.63 -1.25 6.81
N ASN A 84 -5.16 -0.04 6.69
CA ASN A 84 -5.92 0.41 5.52
C ASN A 84 -7.15 -0.44 5.17
N PHE A 85 -7.66 -1.24 6.12
CA PHE A 85 -8.91 -1.99 5.92
C PHE A 85 -10.04 -1.07 5.45
N LYS A 86 -10.79 -1.52 4.45
CA LYS A 86 -11.95 -0.80 3.90
C LYS A 86 -13.24 -1.47 4.31
N ARG A 87 -13.43 -2.73 3.91
CA ARG A 87 -14.64 -3.51 4.18
C ARG A 87 -14.43 -4.99 3.91
N VAL A 88 -15.40 -5.79 4.36
CA VAL A 88 -15.62 -7.16 3.92
C VAL A 88 -16.89 -7.19 3.07
N VAL A 89 -16.88 -7.98 1.99
CA VAL A 89 -18.05 -8.23 1.14
C VAL A 89 -18.31 -9.72 1.08
N ILE A 90 -19.52 -10.16 1.42
CA ILE A 90 -19.88 -11.58 1.29
C ILE A 90 -20.21 -11.88 -0.16
N LEU A 91 -19.48 -12.82 -0.75
CA LEU A 91 -19.69 -13.28 -2.12
C LEU A 91 -20.70 -14.44 -2.18
N GLY A 92 -20.82 -15.20 -1.09
CA GLY A 92 -21.88 -16.19 -0.94
C GLY A 92 -21.59 -17.29 0.07
N PHE A 93 -22.49 -18.26 0.11
CA PHE A 93 -22.46 -19.38 1.04
C PHE A 93 -22.38 -20.71 0.29
N TRP A 94 -21.77 -21.72 0.91
CA TRP A 94 -21.68 -23.06 0.35
C TRP A 94 -21.91 -24.15 1.40
N GLU A 95 -22.33 -25.33 0.92
CA GLU A 95 -22.78 -26.45 1.75
C GLU A 95 -21.60 -27.33 2.19
N GLY A 96 -21.46 -27.53 3.50
CA GLY A 96 -20.44 -28.38 4.11
C GLY A 96 -20.26 -28.08 5.60
N SER A 97 -21.37 -27.92 6.32
CA SER A 97 -21.54 -26.88 7.36
C SER A 97 -21.58 -25.48 6.70
N VAL A 98 -21.89 -24.39 7.41
CA VAL A 98 -22.00 -23.07 6.74
C VAL A 98 -20.62 -22.59 6.29
N GLY A 99 -20.34 -22.73 5.00
CA GLY A 99 -19.18 -22.14 4.35
C GLY A 99 -19.48 -20.72 3.92
N VAL A 100 -18.58 -19.78 4.24
CA VAL A 100 -18.72 -18.36 3.92
C VAL A 100 -17.56 -17.95 3.01
N ARG A 101 -17.89 -17.49 1.81
CA ARG A 101 -16.94 -16.93 0.85
C ARG A 101 -17.06 -15.42 0.83
N TYR A 102 -15.95 -14.73 0.99
CA TYR A 102 -15.94 -13.28 1.12
C TYR A 102 -14.68 -12.67 0.52
N GLU A 103 -14.74 -11.37 0.31
CA GLU A 103 -13.64 -10.55 -0.17
C GLU A 103 -13.27 -9.53 0.90
N VAL A 104 -11.98 -9.33 1.11
CA VAL A 104 -11.45 -8.32 2.03
C VAL A 104 -10.84 -7.21 1.19
N GLU A 105 -11.39 -6.01 1.29
CA GLU A 105 -10.87 -4.83 0.62
C GLU A 105 -9.97 -4.03 1.57
N TYR A 106 -8.80 -3.63 1.06
CA TYR A 106 -7.83 -2.85 1.80
C TYR A 106 -7.10 -1.85 0.90
N GLY A 107 -6.65 -0.74 1.46
CA GLY A 107 -5.83 0.23 0.74
C GLY A 107 -4.41 -0.31 0.54
N ALA A 108 -3.95 -0.32 -0.71
CA ALA A 108 -2.67 -0.88 -1.12
C ALA A 108 -1.44 -0.08 -0.63
N LEU A 109 -1.66 1.17 -0.24
CA LEU A 109 -0.63 2.12 0.15
C LEU A 109 -0.68 2.38 1.64
N ASP A 110 0.47 2.30 2.29
CA ASP A 110 0.66 2.64 3.70
C ASP A 110 0.29 4.11 3.95
N ALA A 111 -0.58 4.36 4.94
CA ALA A 111 -1.14 5.69 5.18
C ALA A 111 -0.09 6.75 5.56
N ASP A 112 1.02 6.33 6.19
CA ASP A 112 2.04 7.24 6.71
C ASP A 112 3.10 7.58 5.66
N SER A 113 3.48 6.59 4.85
CA SER A 113 4.56 6.72 3.87
C SER A 113 4.07 6.91 2.43
N SER A 114 2.79 6.62 2.17
CA SER A 114 2.22 6.51 0.82
C SER A 114 2.97 5.52 -0.09
N LEU A 115 3.78 4.63 0.49
CA LEU A 115 4.45 3.55 -0.22
C LEU A 115 3.55 2.30 -0.23
N PRO A 116 3.76 1.36 -1.17
CA PRO A 116 3.09 0.07 -1.14
C PRO A 116 3.23 -0.62 0.22
N LEU A 117 2.14 -1.20 0.71
CA LEU A 117 2.17 -2.02 1.91
C LEU A 117 3.18 -3.16 1.73
N GLY A 118 4.10 -3.30 2.68
CA GLY A 118 5.07 -4.39 2.66
C GLY A 118 4.42 -5.75 2.88
N VAL A 119 4.80 -6.74 2.08
CA VAL A 119 4.28 -8.13 2.15
C VAL A 119 4.42 -8.72 3.54
N GLN A 120 5.57 -8.54 4.20
CA GLN A 120 5.79 -9.07 5.55
C GLN A 120 4.88 -8.39 6.58
N LYS A 121 4.71 -7.06 6.51
CA LYS A 121 3.80 -6.31 7.38
C LYS A 121 2.36 -6.83 7.20
N MET A 122 1.91 -6.99 5.96
CA MET A 122 0.59 -7.55 5.67
C MET A 122 0.41 -8.96 6.22
N LYS A 123 1.42 -9.83 6.04
CA LYS A 123 1.43 -11.19 6.59
C LYS A 123 1.28 -11.19 8.11
N ASP A 124 2.04 -10.34 8.81
CA ASP A 124 1.99 -10.23 10.27
C ASP A 124 0.62 -9.74 10.77
N GLU A 125 0.02 -8.77 10.07
CA GLU A 125 -1.32 -8.26 10.41
C GLU A 125 -2.42 -9.29 10.14
N LEU A 126 -2.32 -10.07 9.06
CA LEU A 126 -3.24 -11.18 8.79
C LEU A 126 -3.14 -12.29 9.85
N GLN A 127 -1.97 -12.51 10.46
CA GLN A 127 -1.84 -13.41 11.61
C GLN A 127 -2.57 -12.88 12.86
N LYS A 128 -2.71 -11.56 13.02
CA LYS A 128 -3.54 -11.00 14.10
C LYS A 128 -5.03 -11.21 13.82
N VAL A 129 -5.45 -11.02 12.57
CA VAL A 129 -6.83 -11.31 12.15
C VAL A 129 -7.21 -12.76 12.42
N LYS A 130 -6.30 -13.71 12.18
CA LYS A 130 -6.49 -15.12 12.53
C LYS A 130 -6.90 -15.32 13.99
N VAL A 131 -6.30 -14.58 14.93
CA VAL A 131 -6.62 -14.65 16.37
C VAL A 131 -8.03 -14.13 16.64
N GLU A 132 -8.45 -13.06 15.97
CA GLU A 132 -9.82 -12.54 16.09
C GLU A 132 -10.85 -13.51 15.49
N LEU A 133 -10.54 -14.12 14.35
CA LEU A 133 -11.42 -15.10 13.70
C LEU A 133 -11.66 -16.33 14.60
N PHE A 134 -10.67 -16.78 15.37
CA PHE A 134 -10.85 -17.87 16.34
C PHE A 134 -11.84 -17.55 17.46
N LYS A 135 -12.21 -16.28 17.66
CA LYS A 135 -13.22 -15.87 18.66
C LYS A 135 -14.64 -15.97 18.11
N LEU A 136 -14.81 -16.12 16.79
CA LEU A 136 -16.13 -16.23 16.19
C LEU A 136 -16.82 -17.54 16.63
N PRO A 137 -18.10 -17.49 17.01
CA PRO A 137 -18.83 -18.65 17.48
C PRO A 137 -19.00 -19.67 16.34
N GLY A 138 -18.68 -20.93 16.64
CA GLY A 138 -18.85 -22.04 15.69
C GLY A 138 -17.86 -22.07 14.53
N VAL A 139 -16.84 -21.21 14.49
CA VAL A 139 -15.83 -21.27 13.41
C VAL A 139 -15.00 -22.56 13.47
N ASP A 140 -14.77 -23.18 12.31
CA ASP A 140 -13.86 -24.31 12.15
C ASP A 140 -12.42 -23.80 12.26
N LYS A 141 -11.79 -24.04 13.43
CA LYS A 141 -10.42 -23.58 13.70
C LYS A 141 -9.38 -24.27 12.82
N SER A 142 -9.64 -25.49 12.36
CA SER A 142 -8.76 -26.19 11.43
C SER A 142 -8.77 -25.49 10.07
N TRP A 143 -9.97 -25.12 9.61
CA TRP A 143 -10.15 -24.34 8.39
C TRP A 143 -9.43 -23.00 8.47
N VAL A 144 -9.64 -22.23 9.55
CA VAL A 144 -8.93 -20.94 9.77
C VAL A 144 -7.41 -21.13 9.76
N ASN A 145 -6.89 -22.19 10.39
CA ASN A 145 -5.44 -22.48 10.35
C ASN A 145 -4.93 -22.73 8.92
N ASN A 146 -5.69 -23.43 8.10
CA ASN A 146 -5.32 -23.72 6.72
C ASN A 146 -5.43 -22.47 5.83
N THR A 147 -6.48 -21.67 6.00
CA THR A 147 -6.66 -20.41 5.26
C THR A 147 -5.56 -19.40 5.57
N PHE A 148 -5.09 -19.35 6.83
CA PHE A 148 -4.07 -18.38 7.29
C PHE A 148 -2.66 -18.98 7.40
N ASN A 149 -2.36 -20.06 6.67
CA ASN A 149 -0.99 -20.52 6.48
C ASN A 149 -0.38 -19.86 5.23
N ASP A 150 0.90 -20.15 4.95
CA ASP A 150 1.62 -19.54 3.82
C ASP A 150 0.97 -19.82 2.45
N ALA A 151 0.40 -21.02 2.28
CA ALA A 151 -0.28 -21.39 1.04
C ALA A 151 -1.66 -20.73 0.91
N GLY A 152 -2.44 -20.67 2.01
CA GLY A 152 -3.76 -20.05 2.04
C GLY A 152 -3.73 -18.54 1.83
N LEU A 153 -2.69 -17.87 2.33
CA LEU A 153 -2.49 -16.43 2.13
C LEU A 153 -1.78 -16.08 0.81
N SER A 154 -1.31 -17.07 0.06
CA SER A 154 -0.47 -16.84 -1.13
C SER A 154 -1.12 -15.89 -2.13
N ASN A 155 -2.41 -16.04 -2.43
CA ASN A 155 -3.13 -15.15 -3.36
C ASN A 155 -3.07 -13.69 -2.91
N ALA A 156 -3.38 -13.42 -1.64
CA ALA A 156 -3.34 -12.06 -1.08
C ALA A 156 -1.92 -11.46 -1.12
N LEU A 157 -0.90 -12.27 -0.80
CA LEU A 157 0.49 -11.82 -0.78
C LEU A 157 1.07 -11.63 -2.18
N VAL A 158 0.67 -12.46 -3.16
CA VAL A 158 1.06 -12.33 -4.57
C VAL A 158 0.51 -11.04 -5.15
N GLN A 159 -0.77 -10.74 -4.97
CA GLN A 159 -1.36 -9.48 -5.46
C GLN A 159 -0.63 -8.26 -4.89
N LEU A 160 -0.28 -8.29 -3.61
CA LEU A 160 0.46 -7.19 -2.98
C LEU A 160 1.90 -7.08 -3.51
N THR A 161 2.53 -8.23 -3.81
CA THR A 161 3.87 -8.27 -4.42
C THR A 161 3.83 -7.68 -5.82
N GLU A 162 2.90 -8.13 -6.67
CA GLU A 162 2.72 -7.63 -8.04
C GLU A 162 2.40 -6.13 -8.05
N PHE A 163 1.56 -5.67 -7.13
CA PHE A 163 1.30 -4.23 -6.95
C PHE A 163 2.57 -3.46 -6.60
N GLY A 164 3.40 -3.99 -5.69
CA GLY A 164 4.66 -3.35 -5.29
C GLY A 164 5.73 -3.32 -6.39
N GLU A 165 5.76 -4.33 -7.28
CA GLU A 165 6.76 -4.43 -8.35
C GLU A 165 6.55 -3.42 -9.49
N ASP A 166 5.30 -3.11 -9.86
CA ASP A 166 5.00 -2.07 -10.84
C ASP A 166 3.78 -1.25 -10.40
N VAL A 167 3.94 -0.50 -9.31
CA VAL A 167 2.94 0.46 -8.81
C VAL A 167 2.44 1.38 -9.92
N CYS A 168 3.33 1.79 -10.82
CA CYS A 168 3.03 2.68 -11.95
C CYS A 168 2.26 2.01 -13.11
N SER A 169 2.07 0.69 -13.10
CA SER A 169 1.20 0.00 -14.06
C SER A 169 -0.29 0.24 -13.79
N HIS A 170 -0.63 0.66 -12.57
CA HIS A 170 -2.01 0.89 -12.19
C HIS A 170 -2.50 2.24 -12.74
N PRO A 171 -3.51 2.24 -13.63
CA PRO A 171 -4.11 3.49 -14.09
C PRO A 171 -4.64 4.24 -12.88
N GLU A 172 -4.48 5.57 -12.89
CA GLU A 172 -4.94 6.46 -11.81
C GLU A 172 -4.15 6.39 -10.49
N ILE A 173 -2.97 5.77 -10.48
CA ILE A 173 -2.11 5.71 -9.27
C ILE A 173 -1.75 7.09 -8.70
N CYS A 174 -1.68 8.13 -9.53
CA CYS A 174 -1.48 9.50 -9.10
C CYS A 174 -2.82 10.24 -9.06
N ALA A 175 -3.13 10.87 -7.93
CA ALA A 175 -4.44 11.48 -7.67
C ALA A 175 -4.81 12.59 -8.67
N ASP A 176 -3.81 13.23 -9.29
CA ASP A 176 -3.99 14.19 -10.37
C ASP A 176 -3.04 13.86 -11.52
N PRO A 177 -3.48 13.08 -12.53
CA PRO A 177 -2.64 12.69 -13.66
C PRO A 177 -2.35 13.87 -14.61
N VAL A 178 -2.95 15.05 -14.42
CA VAL A 178 -2.64 16.27 -15.19
C VAL A 178 -1.38 16.92 -14.62
N ARG A 179 -1.26 16.98 -13.29
CA ARG A 179 -0.12 17.59 -12.60
C ARG A 179 0.99 16.61 -12.24
N TYR A 180 0.69 15.32 -12.10
CA TYR A 180 1.65 14.31 -11.66
C TYR A 180 1.77 13.15 -12.65
N GLN A 181 2.92 12.51 -12.65
CA GLN A 181 3.20 11.27 -13.35
C GLN A 181 3.88 10.28 -12.40
N CYS A 182 3.62 8.99 -12.57
CA CYS A 182 4.31 7.98 -11.80
C CYS A 182 5.72 7.75 -12.39
N GLU A 183 6.76 8.03 -11.61
CA GLU A 183 8.13 7.77 -11.98
C GLU A 183 8.51 6.33 -11.64
N LYS A 184 8.57 5.46 -12.66
CA LYS A 184 8.84 4.01 -12.49
C LYS A 184 10.12 3.72 -11.69
N ALA A 185 11.17 4.51 -11.87
CA ALA A 185 12.45 4.29 -11.17
C ALA A 185 12.34 4.46 -9.66
N ARG A 186 11.41 5.30 -9.20
CA ARG A 186 11.20 5.60 -7.78
C ARG A 186 9.92 4.99 -7.23
N GLY A 187 9.00 4.58 -8.10
CA GLY A 187 7.67 4.10 -7.71
C GLY A 187 6.85 5.19 -7.02
N LEU A 188 7.01 6.46 -7.42
CA LEU A 188 6.40 7.63 -6.77
C LEU A 188 5.73 8.55 -7.79
N CYS A 189 4.66 9.23 -7.36
CA CYS A 189 4.04 10.30 -8.13
C CYS A 189 4.85 11.60 -8.03
N VAL A 190 5.44 12.02 -9.15
CA VAL A 190 6.26 13.23 -9.27
C VAL A 190 5.55 14.27 -10.12
N HIS A 191 5.83 15.55 -9.90
CA HIS A 191 5.24 16.61 -10.72
C HIS A 191 5.66 16.47 -12.19
N LYS A 192 4.72 16.70 -13.11
CA LYS A 192 5.01 16.88 -14.53
C LYS A 192 5.69 18.24 -14.71
N CYS A 193 7.00 18.24 -14.77
CA CYS A 193 7.78 19.44 -15.02
C CYS A 193 7.87 19.69 -16.53
N SER A 194 7.66 20.93 -16.98
CA SER A 194 7.70 21.27 -18.42
C SER A 194 9.13 21.23 -18.99
N ALA A 195 10.13 21.27 -18.11
CA ALA A 195 11.55 21.08 -18.39
C ALA A 195 12.26 20.56 -17.12
N PRO A 196 13.47 19.96 -17.22
CA PRO A 196 14.26 19.58 -16.06
C PRO A 196 14.45 20.80 -15.13
N GLY A 197 13.92 20.72 -13.90
CA GLY A 197 14.03 21.78 -12.90
C GLY A 197 12.99 22.92 -12.98
N VAL A 198 11.99 22.85 -13.88
CA VAL A 198 10.88 23.82 -13.92
C VAL A 198 9.56 23.09 -13.71
N CYS A 199 9.18 22.97 -12.44
CA CYS A 199 7.93 22.34 -12.02
C CYS A 199 6.94 23.44 -11.60
N PRO A 200 5.67 23.40 -12.05
CA PRO A 200 4.66 24.35 -11.60
C PRO A 200 4.46 24.19 -10.08
N HIS A 201 4.54 25.32 -9.37
CA HIS A 201 4.28 25.43 -7.92
C HIS A 201 2.81 25.18 -7.57
#